data_AF-A0A2W0BDQ4-F1
#
_entry.id   AF-A0A2W0BDQ4-F1
#
_cell.length_a   1.000
_cell.length_b   1.000
_cell.length_c   1.000
_cell.angle_alpha   90.00
_cell.angle_beta   90.00
_cell.angle_gamma   90.00
#
_symmetry.space_group_name_H-M   'P 1'
#
loop_
_entity.id
_entity.type
_entity.pdbx_description
1 polymer ?
#
loop_
_entity_poly.entity_id
_entity_poly.type
_entity_poly.pdbx_seq_one_letter_code
_entity_poly.pdbx_strand_id
1 'polypeptide(L)' 'MKIKMKLNGQEVGAAGGLDHLVLDQVKRSMQEKVAGLTCPEHMMAAVIQVNGESLSGLKVQIQACCDAMRQRVAKALA' A
#
# COMPACT_ATOMS: atom_id res chain seq x y z
N MET A 1 32.52 -16.49 -3.14
CA MET A 1 31.67 -16.67 -4.33
C MET A 1 30.49 -15.71 -4.21
N LYS A 2 30.31 -14.76 -5.15
CA LYS A 2 29.19 -13.80 -5.14
C LYS A 2 28.09 -14.30 -6.08
N ILE A 3 27.01 -14.83 -5.50
CA ILE A 3 25.85 -15.29 -6.27
C ILE A 3 25.08 -14.04 -6.73
N LYS A 4 25.20 -13.69 -8.01
CA LYS A 4 24.43 -12.61 -8.65
C LYS A 4 23.14 -13.20 -9.23
N MET A 5 22.06 -13.19 -8.45
CA MET A 5 20.72 -13.47 -8.98
C MET A 5 20.15 -12.17 -9.58
N LYS A 6 19.95 -12.17 -10.90
CA LYS A 6 19.22 -11.10 -11.60
C LYS A 6 17.75 -11.46 -11.62
N LEU A 7 16.94 -10.74 -10.83
CA LEU A 7 15.49 -10.70 -10.97
C LEU A 7 15.13 -9.35 -11.62
N ASN A 8 14.57 -9.41 -12.82
CA ASN A 8 13.88 -8.29 -13.49
C ASN A 8 14.62 -6.93 -13.57
N GLY A 9 15.89 -6.93 -13.96
CA GLY A 9 16.60 -5.71 -14.37
C GLY A 9 16.89 -4.67 -13.26
N GLN A 10 16.51 -4.92 -12.01
CA GLN A 10 16.90 -4.10 -10.86
C GLN A 10 18.08 -4.75 -10.15
N GLU A 11 19.18 -4.00 -10.03
CA GLU A 11 20.32 -4.35 -9.21
C GLU A 11 19.89 -4.39 -7.73
N VAL A 12 19.43 -5.56 -7.30
CA VAL A 12 19.15 -5.83 -5.89
C VAL A 12 20.47 -5.96 -5.13
N GLY A 13 21.02 -4.82 -4.73
CA GLY A 13 21.94 -4.78 -3.60
C GLY A 13 21.23 -5.41 -2.39
N ALA A 14 21.87 -6.38 -1.75
CA ALA A 14 21.29 -7.27 -0.73
C ALA A 14 20.74 -6.58 0.54
N ALA A 15 20.69 -5.24 0.58
CA ALA A 15 20.15 -4.45 1.69
C ALA A 15 19.05 -3.45 1.25
N GLY A 16 18.70 -3.36 -0.04
CA GLY A 16 17.67 -2.41 -0.52
C GLY A 16 16.64 -3.01 -1.48
N GLY A 17 16.95 -4.14 -2.13
CA GLY A 17 16.02 -4.79 -3.06
C GLY A 17 14.80 -5.45 -2.40
N LEU A 18 14.97 -5.94 -1.18
CA LEU A 18 13.88 -6.57 -0.42
C LEU A 18 12.86 -5.53 0.05
N ASP A 19 13.31 -4.38 0.53
CA ASP A 19 12.45 -3.29 0.98
C ASP A 19 11.50 -2.80 -0.11
N HIS A 20 11.95 -2.68 -1.36
CA HIS A 20 11.07 -2.28 -2.46
C HIS A 20 9.99 -3.32 -2.78
N LEU A 21 10.33 -4.61 -2.77
CA LEU A 21 9.36 -5.68 -2.99
C LEU A 21 8.33 -5.75 -1.86
N VAL A 22 8.79 -5.62 -0.61
CA VAL A 22 7.92 -5.58 0.57
C VAL A 22 7.02 -4.34 0.52
N LEU A 23 7.57 -3.18 0.15
CA LEU A 23 6.80 -1.94 0.00
C LEU A 23 5.72 -2.05 -1.07
N ASP A 24 6.02 -2.62 -2.24
CA ASP A 24 5.02 -2.83 -3.30
C ASP A 24 3.91 -3.78 -2.83
N GLN A 25 4.29 -4.84 -2.11
CA GLN A 25 3.33 -5.78 -1.54
C GLN A 25 2.44 -5.15 -0.46
N VAL A 26 3.00 -4.31 0.41
CA VAL A 26 2.23 -3.54 1.40
C VAL A 26 1.26 -2.58 0.71
N LYS A 27 1.72 -1.85 -0.31
CA LYS A 27 0.86 -0.94 -1.10
C LYS A 27 -0.32 -1.67 -1.72
N ARG A 28 -0.07 -2.80 -2.38
CA ARG A 28 -1.13 -3.64 -2.98
C ARG A 28 -2.09 -4.18 -1.92
N SER A 29 -1.56 -4.76 -0.84
CA SER A 29 -2.38 -5.33 0.23
C SER A 29 -3.29 -4.28 0.86
N MET A 30 -2.79 -3.07 1.08
CA MET A 30 -3.60 -1.95 1.57
C MET A 30 -4.69 -1.55 0.56
N GLN A 31 -4.35 -1.45 -0.73
CA GLN A 31 -5.31 -1.11 -1.78
C GLN A 31 -6.41 -2.16 -1.89
N GLU A 32 -6.07 -3.45 -1.87
CA GLU A 32 -7.04 -4.55 -1.94
C GLU A 32 -7.97 -4.58 -0.72
N LYS A 33 -7.43 -4.38 0.49
CA LYS A 33 -8.23 -4.27 1.71
C LYS A 33 -9.26 -3.16 1.64
N VAL A 34 -8.92 -2.04 1.00
CA VAL A 34 -9.81 -0.88 0.90
C VAL A 34 -10.74 -0.92 -0.31
N ALA A 35 -10.32 -1.55 -1.41
CA ALA A 35 -11.16 -1.71 -2.61
C ALA A 35 -12.47 -2.46 -2.31
N GLY A 36 -12.45 -3.37 -1.33
CA GLY A 36 -13.66 -4.08 -0.86
C GLY A 36 -14.55 -3.27 0.09
N LEU A 37 -14.13 -2.08 0.52
CA LEU A 37 -14.89 -1.23 1.42
C LEU A 37 -15.78 -0.30 0.59
N THR A 38 -17.09 -0.53 0.65
CA THR A 38 -18.11 0.38 0.12
C THR A 38 -18.84 1.07 1.27
N CYS A 39 -19.06 2.38 1.13
CA CYS A 39 -19.86 3.13 2.09
C CYS A 39 -21.33 2.73 1.97
N PRO A 40 -22.01 2.30 3.05
CA PRO A 40 -23.41 1.88 2.97
C PRO A 40 -24.38 3.04 2.71
N GLU A 41 -24.03 4.27 3.13
CA GLU A 41 -24.91 5.44 2.99
C GLU A 41 -24.90 6.03 1.58
N HIS A 42 -23.72 6.11 0.96
CA HIS A 42 -23.54 6.78 -0.33
C HIS A 42 -23.21 5.79 -1.47
N MET A 43 -23.08 4.50 -1.15
CA MET A 43 -22.70 3.43 -2.08
C MET A 43 -21.41 3.69 -2.87
N MET A 44 -20.54 4.55 -2.36
CA MET A 44 -19.24 4.86 -2.95
C MET A 44 -18.14 4.01 -2.32
N ALA A 45 -17.28 3.43 -3.15
CA ALA A 45 -16.08 2.75 -2.69
C ALA A 45 -15.06 3.75 -2.11
N ALA A 46 -14.34 3.33 -1.08
CA ALA A 46 -13.20 4.10 -0.63
C ALA A 46 -11.99 3.89 -1.56
N VAL A 47 -11.19 4.94 -1.71
CA VAL A 47 -9.97 4.90 -2.50
C VAL A 47 -8.82 5.36 -1.61
N ILE A 48 -7.68 4.68 -1.69
CA ILE A 48 -6.46 5.12 -1.02
C ILE A 48 -5.35 5.36 -2.03
N GLN A 49 -4.56 6.38 -1.76
CA GLN A 49 -3.31 6.63 -2.45
C GLN A 49 -2.17 6.40 -1.46
N VAL A 50 -1.34 5.41 -1.75
CA VAL A 50 -0.18 5.08 -0.93
C VAL A 50 1.08 5.59 -1.63
N ASN A 51 1.68 6.62 -1.07
CA ASN A 51 2.89 7.26 -1.58
C ASN A 51 4.06 6.98 -0.65
N GLY A 52 5.29 7.00 -1.17
CA GLY A 52 6.51 6.79 -0.38
C GLY A 52 7.48 5.83 -1.06
N GLU A 53 8.76 6.08 -0.81
CA GLU A 53 9.90 5.34 -1.37
C GLU A 53 10.45 4.29 -0.40
N SER A 54 10.02 4.30 0.86
CA SER A 54 10.43 3.39 1.94
C SER A 54 9.30 3.16 2.94
N LEU A 55 9.37 2.07 3.72
CA LEU A 55 8.34 1.73 4.72
C LEU A 55 8.21 2.80 5.81
N SER A 56 9.33 3.38 6.24
CA SER A 56 9.36 4.45 7.24
C SER A 56 8.80 5.78 6.71
N GLY A 57 8.77 5.96 5.39
CA GLY A 57 8.26 7.16 4.70
C GLY A 57 6.89 6.98 4.07
N LEU A 58 6.16 5.91 4.41
CA LEU A 58 4.88 5.60 3.80
C LEU A 58 3.83 6.63 4.20
N LYS A 59 3.22 7.28 3.20
CA LYS A 59 2.12 8.22 3.37
C LYS A 59 0.87 7.64 2.73
N VAL A 60 -0.15 7.37 3.54
CA VAL A 60 -1.45 6.89 3.06
C VAL A 60 -2.43 8.05 3.07
N GLN A 61 -2.95 8.40 1.90
CA GLN A 61 -4.02 9.37 1.75
C GLN A 61 -5.33 8.63 1.50
N ILE A 62 -6.30 8.82 2.38
CA ILE A 62 -7.62 8.19 2.31
C ILE A 62 -8.59 9.16 1.63
N GLN A 63 -9.16 8.75 0.50
CA GLN A 63 -10.28 9.43 -0.14
C GLN A 63 -11.56 8.63 0.15
N ALA A 64 -12.48 9.27 0.86
CA ALA A 64 -13.75 8.68 1.27
C ALA A 64 -14.86 9.72 1.14
N CYS A 65 -16.08 9.26 0.91
CA CYS A 65 -17.24 10.14 0.76
C CYS A 65 -17.73 10.77 2.07
N CYS A 66 -17.40 10.20 3.22
CA CYS A 66 -17.76 10.71 4.54
C CYS A 66 -16.75 10.29 5.62
N ASP A 67 -16.79 10.95 6.78
CA ASP A 67 -15.92 10.64 7.91
C ASP A 67 -16.12 9.22 8.47
N ALA A 68 -17.36 8.72 8.50
CA ALA A 68 -17.63 7.35 8.93
C ALA A 68 -16.89 6.33 8.06
N MET A 69 -16.87 6.56 6.75
CA MET A 69 -16.11 5.74 5.81
C MET A 69 -14.60 5.91 6.00
N ARG A 70 -14.13 7.14 6.18
CA ARG A 70 -12.72 7.42 6.46
C ARG A 70 -12.22 6.69 7.71
N GLN A 71 -13.01 6.66 8.78
CA GLN A 71 -12.70 5.94 10.01
C GLN A 71 -12.69 4.42 9.80
N ARG A 72 -13.63 3.88 9.01
CA ARG A 72 -13.63 2.44 8.66
C ARG A 72 -12.39 2.04 7.88
N VAL A 73 -12.00 2.85 6.90
CA VAL A 73 -10.78 2.63 6.11
C VAL A 73 -9.53 2.73 6.99
N ALA A 74 -9.45 3.73 7.86
CA ALA A 74 -8.34 3.87 8.80
C ALA A 74 -8.24 2.65 9.74
N LYS A 75 -9.37 2.11 10.23
CA LYS A 75 -9.39 0.89 11.03
C LYS A 75 -8.99 -0.37 10.25
N ALA A 76 -9.28 -0.45 8.97
CA ALA A 76 -8.89 -1.59 8.13
C ALA A 76 -7.40 -1.59 7.76
N LEU A 77 -6.77 -0.41 7.83
CA LEU A 77 -5.36 -0.19 7.52
C LEU A 77 -4.43 -0.14 8.75
N ALA A 78 -4.99 0.01 9.95
CA ALA A 78 -4.30 -0.14 11.23
C ALA A 78 -4.05 -1.62 11.55
#